data_AF-A0A535ZWD7-F1
#
_entry.id   AF-A0A535ZWD7-F1
#
_cell.length_a   1.000
_cell.length_b   1.000
_cell.length_c   1.000
_cell.angle_alpha   90.00
_cell.angle_beta   90.00
_cell.angle_gamma   90.00
#
_symmetry.space_group_name_H-M   'P 1'
#
loop_
_entity.id
_entity.type
_entity.pdbx_description
1 polymer ?
#
loop_
_entity_poly.entity_id
_entity_poly.type
_entity_poly.pdbx_seq_one_letter_code
_entity_poly.pdbx_strand_id
1 'polypeptide(L)'
;MKRSLLVTALTLALLVLLSGAALATGKPVRVFIGGPLDVPVANCAFPVTQHILTNNEYILIFTGDHPAIVTGSLKAFITNDATGKGIYVNISGPAFITANADGSTTVTLAGRSTIFLPDRPGFWLTSGAATVVVGPNGNTVSLSLPNSAEDLCPVLAAL
;
A
#
# COMPACT_ATOMS: atom_id res chain seq x y z
N MET A 1 10.74 22.95 -8.13
CA MET A 1 11.47 21.72 -8.50
C MET A 1 12.09 21.13 -7.24
N LYS A 2 11.36 20.27 -6.53
CA LYS A 2 11.86 19.48 -5.40
C LYS A 2 11.29 18.07 -5.58
N ARG A 3 11.85 17.35 -6.55
CA ARG A 3 11.44 16.01 -6.95
C ARG A 3 12.43 15.00 -6.38
N SER A 4 11.91 13.92 -5.83
CA SER A 4 12.53 12.59 -5.78
C SER A 4 13.60 12.32 -4.72
N LEU A 5 13.22 12.37 -3.44
CA LEU A 5 14.00 11.75 -2.35
C LEU A 5 13.23 10.69 -1.54
N LEU A 6 11.94 10.48 -1.81
CA LEU A 6 11.10 9.51 -1.08
C LEU A 6 11.00 8.13 -1.76
N VAL A 7 11.43 8.00 -3.01
CA VAL A 7 11.42 6.72 -3.76
C VAL A 7 12.61 5.82 -3.40
N THR A 8 13.65 6.38 -2.78
CA THR A 8 14.90 5.67 -2.45
C THR A 8 14.84 4.89 -1.13
N ALA A 9 13.86 5.13 -0.26
CA ALA A 9 13.77 4.42 1.02
C ALA A 9 13.14 3.02 0.88
N LEU A 10 12.28 2.80 -0.12
CA LEU A 10 11.64 1.50 -0.34
C LEU A 10 12.50 0.55 -1.19
N THR A 11 13.38 1.08 -2.04
CA THR A 11 14.25 0.27 -2.93
C THR A 11 15.52 -0.23 -2.22
N LEU A 12 16.06 0.51 -1.25
CA LEU A 12 17.30 0.10 -0.57
C LEU A 12 17.09 -0.91 0.58
N ALA A 13 15.86 -1.02 1.10
CA ALA A 13 15.51 -2.05 2.07
C ALA A 13 15.39 -3.46 1.44
N LEU A 14 15.25 -3.55 0.11
CA LEU A 14 15.08 -4.81 -0.61
C LEU A 14 16.41 -5.52 -0.94
N LEU A 15 17.52 -4.78 -1.06
CA LEU A 15 18.80 -5.34 -1.54
C LEU A 15 19.71 -5.97 -0.48
N VAL A 16 19.44 -5.78 0.82
CA VAL A 16 20.33 -6.28 1.90
C VAL A 16 19.92 -7.67 2.42
N LEU A 17 18.83 -8.28 1.90
CA LEU A 17 18.27 -9.52 2.45
C LEU A 17 18.78 -10.82 1.81
N LEU A 18 19.72 -10.78 0.87
CA LEU A 18 20.22 -12.00 0.18
C LEU A 18 21.48 -12.63 0.79
N SER A 19 22.03 -12.12 1.90
CA SER A 19 23.13 -12.77 2.62
C SER A 19 22.62 -13.78 3.67
N GLY A 20 22.11 -14.92 3.19
CA GLY A 20 22.46 -16.25 3.70
C GLY A 20 22.32 -16.61 5.19
N ALA A 21 21.56 -15.90 6.02
CA ALA A 21 21.21 -16.42 7.34
C ALA A 21 20.06 -17.42 7.19
N ALA A 22 20.40 -18.72 7.20
CA ALA A 22 19.44 -19.80 7.28
C ALA A 22 18.56 -19.64 8.54
N LEU A 23 17.35 -19.10 8.36
CA LEU A 23 16.33 -19.05 9.41
C LEU A 23 15.70 -20.44 9.53
N ALA A 24 16.41 -21.33 10.23
CA ALA A 24 16.05 -22.73 10.44
C ALA A 24 14.92 -22.93 11.48
N THR A 25 13.81 -22.18 11.41
CA THR A 25 12.68 -22.36 12.35
C THR A 25 11.28 -22.43 11.73
N GLY A 26 11.12 -22.36 10.41
CA GLY A 26 9.81 -22.50 9.74
C GLY A 26 8.76 -21.44 10.14
N LYS A 27 9.11 -20.48 11.00
CA LYS A 27 8.29 -19.35 11.42
C LYS A 27 8.62 -18.14 10.54
N PRO A 28 7.63 -17.35 10.11
CA PRO A 28 7.90 -16.15 9.34
C PRO A 28 8.66 -15.12 10.19
N VAL A 29 9.53 -14.35 9.55
CA VAL A 29 10.08 -13.13 10.14
C VAL A 29 8.98 -12.08 10.18
N ARG A 30 8.73 -11.53 11.37
CA ARG A 30 7.72 -10.49 11.57
C ARG A 30 8.40 -9.15 11.76
N VAL A 31 8.17 -8.22 10.83
CA VAL A 31 8.76 -6.87 10.85
C VAL A 31 7.65 -5.84 10.90
N PHE A 32 7.75 -4.86 11.79
CA PHE A 32 6.81 -3.74 11.87
C PHE A 32 6.95 -2.84 10.63
N ILE A 33 5.82 -2.44 10.03
CA ILE A 33 5.81 -1.53 8.88
C ILE A 33 5.54 -0.12 9.39
N GLY A 34 6.61 0.63 9.63
CA GLY A 34 6.52 2.06 9.93
C GLY A 34 6.26 2.91 8.68
N GLY A 35 5.89 4.16 8.89
CA GLY A 35 5.69 5.13 7.82
C GLY A 35 5.44 6.54 8.37
N PRO A 36 5.38 7.56 7.50
CA PRO A 36 4.94 8.89 7.92
C PRO A 36 3.49 8.84 8.43
N LEU A 37 3.17 9.70 9.39
CA LEU A 37 1.80 9.84 9.86
C LEU A 37 0.92 10.54 8.82
N ASP A 38 1.49 11.44 8.03
CA ASP A 38 0.78 12.15 6.97
C ASP A 38 1.24 11.67 5.60
N VAL A 39 0.31 11.13 4.82
CA VAL A 39 0.55 10.64 3.46
C VAL A 39 -0.22 11.51 2.46
N PRO A 40 0.47 12.35 1.67
CA PRO A 40 -0.17 13.11 0.61
C PRO A 40 -0.68 12.19 -0.52
N VAL A 41 -1.91 12.43 -0.97
CA VAL A 41 -2.53 11.74 -2.11
C VAL A 41 -2.74 12.74 -3.23
N ALA A 42 -2.07 12.52 -4.37
CA ALA A 42 -2.06 13.44 -5.50
C ALA A 42 -3.00 13.00 -6.65
N ASN A 43 -3.89 12.05 -6.38
CA ASN A 43 -4.74 11.41 -7.39
C ASN A 43 -6.08 12.13 -7.60
N CYS A 44 -6.47 13.03 -6.68
CA CYS A 44 -7.65 13.87 -6.80
C CYS A 44 -7.30 15.25 -7.37
N ALA A 45 -8.29 15.99 -7.86
CA ALA A 45 -8.12 17.34 -8.42
C ALA A 45 -7.83 18.42 -7.35
N PHE A 46 -7.85 18.05 -6.08
CA PHE A 46 -7.60 18.89 -4.91
C PHE A 46 -6.62 18.16 -3.99
N PRO A 47 -5.89 18.88 -3.11
CA PRO A 47 -4.95 18.24 -2.19
C PRO A 47 -5.69 17.38 -1.18
N VAL A 48 -5.22 16.14 -1.02
CA VAL A 48 -5.76 15.18 -0.07
C VAL A 48 -4.64 14.67 0.82
N THR A 49 -4.91 14.59 2.13
CA THR A 49 -3.99 14.02 3.11
C THR A 49 -4.64 12.83 3.81
N GLN A 50 -3.97 11.67 3.78
CA GLN A 50 -4.31 10.51 4.60
C GLN A 50 -3.46 10.55 5.88
N HIS A 51 -4.08 10.94 7.00
CA HIS A 51 -3.46 10.96 8.32
C HIS A 51 -3.66 9.62 9.04
N ILE A 52 -2.58 8.92 9.37
CA ILE A 52 -2.59 7.61 10.02
C ILE A 52 -2.85 7.77 11.52
N LEU A 53 -4.00 7.28 11.98
CA LEU A 53 -4.44 7.33 13.38
C LEU A 53 -3.93 6.15 14.20
N THR A 54 -3.78 5.00 13.55
CA THR A 54 -3.31 3.77 14.18
C THR A 54 -2.55 2.98 13.14
N ASN A 55 -1.32 2.60 13.48
CA ASN A 55 -0.53 1.66 12.69
C ASN A 55 0.05 0.58 13.62
N ASN A 56 -0.49 -0.62 13.46
CA ASN A 56 0.03 -1.86 14.05
C ASN A 56 0.19 -2.89 12.94
N GLU A 57 0.66 -2.47 11.77
CA GLU A 57 0.90 -3.35 10.63
C GLU A 57 2.28 -4.01 10.71
N TYR A 58 2.32 -5.24 10.23
CA TYR A 58 3.51 -6.05 10.14
C TYR A 58 3.55 -6.75 8.80
N ILE A 59 4.76 -6.88 8.26
CA ILE A 59 5.04 -7.81 7.17
C ILE A 59 5.55 -9.12 7.77
N LEU A 60 4.93 -10.22 7.36
CA LEU A 60 5.34 -11.57 7.67
C LEU A 60 6.08 -12.11 6.44
N ILE A 61 7.37 -12.35 6.58
CA ILE A 61 8.23 -12.84 5.50
C ILE A 61 8.48 -14.33 5.72
N PHE A 62 8.10 -15.14 4.75
CA PHE A 62 8.26 -16.59 4.81
C PHE A 62 9.50 -17.04 4.05
N THR A 63 10.03 -18.21 4.42
CA THR A 63 11.00 -18.94 3.59
C THR A 63 10.23 -19.84 2.62
N GLY A 64 10.36 -19.62 1.31
CA GLY A 64 9.67 -20.41 0.27
C GLY A 64 8.88 -19.55 -0.74
N ASP A 65 7.87 -20.15 -1.38
CA ASP A 65 7.21 -19.63 -2.60
C ASP A 65 6.15 -18.53 -2.38
N HIS A 66 5.80 -18.21 -1.13
CA HIS A 66 4.85 -17.14 -0.78
C HIS A 66 5.54 -16.08 0.09
N PRO A 67 6.16 -15.05 -0.51
CA PRO A 67 7.27 -14.37 0.13
C PRO A 67 6.85 -13.39 1.22
N ALA A 68 5.66 -12.78 1.15
CA ALA A 68 5.25 -11.85 2.18
C ALA A 68 3.74 -11.63 2.32
N ILE A 69 3.30 -11.43 3.57
CA ILE A 69 1.93 -11.00 3.93
C ILE A 69 2.02 -9.74 4.79
N VAL A 70 1.33 -8.68 4.39
CA VAL A 70 1.08 -7.51 5.23
C VAL A 70 -0.23 -7.71 5.97
N THR A 71 -0.21 -7.54 7.30
CA THR A 71 -1.39 -7.70 8.14
C THR A 71 -1.27 -6.88 9.43
N GLY A 72 -2.38 -6.67 10.12
CA GLY A 72 -2.44 -5.88 11.35
C GLY A 72 -3.59 -4.88 11.31
N SER A 73 -3.45 -3.78 12.05
CA SER A 73 -4.44 -2.72 12.06
C SER A 73 -3.86 -1.45 11.46
N LEU A 74 -4.57 -0.89 10.47
CA LEU A 74 -4.31 0.43 9.92
C LEU A 74 -5.61 1.22 9.84
N LYS A 75 -5.62 2.40 10.46
CA LYS A 75 -6.76 3.32 10.45
C LYS A 75 -6.28 4.71 10.09
N ALA A 76 -7.07 5.42 9.30
CA ALA A 76 -6.72 6.75 8.84
C ALA A 76 -7.91 7.71 8.90
N PHE A 77 -7.60 8.99 9.04
CA PHE A 77 -8.48 10.09 8.70
C PHE A 77 -8.03 10.68 7.38
N ILE A 78 -8.91 10.73 6.38
CA ILE A 78 -8.60 11.22 5.05
C ILE A 78 -9.28 12.56 4.86
N THR A 79 -8.48 13.60 4.59
CA THR A 79 -8.91 14.99 4.54
C THR A 79 -8.85 15.53 3.11
N ASN A 80 -9.88 16.26 2.70
CA ASN A 80 -9.80 17.24 1.62
C ASN A 80 -9.21 18.52 2.19
N ASP A 81 -7.95 18.82 1.88
CA ASP A 81 -7.23 19.92 2.52
C ASP A 81 -7.76 21.30 2.07
N ALA A 82 -8.52 21.36 0.97
CA ALA A 82 -9.16 22.59 0.52
C ALA A 82 -10.38 22.98 1.38
N THR A 83 -11.09 22.00 1.94
CA THR A 83 -12.29 22.24 2.77
C THR A 83 -12.05 21.98 4.26
N GLY A 84 -10.97 21.27 4.61
CA GLY A 84 -10.66 20.82 5.96
C GLY A 84 -11.56 19.68 6.47
N LYS A 85 -12.43 19.14 5.61
CA LYS A 85 -13.34 18.04 5.96
C LYS A 85 -12.78 16.70 5.50
N GLY A 86 -13.22 15.63 6.14
CA GLY A 86 -12.67 14.31 5.87
C GLY A 86 -13.52 13.17 6.42
N ILE A 87 -13.01 11.96 6.20
CA ILE A 87 -13.65 10.71 6.59
C ILE A 87 -12.70 9.83 7.40
N TYR A 88 -13.25 9.05 8.33
CA TYR A 88 -12.54 7.99 9.02
C TYR A 88 -12.65 6.70 8.22
N VAL A 89 -11.51 6.07 7.95
CA VAL A 89 -11.46 4.77 7.28
C VAL A 89 -10.65 3.75 8.09
N ASN A 90 -11.20 2.55 8.18
CA ASN A 90 -10.43 1.36 8.52
C ASN A 90 -9.91 0.75 7.23
N ILE A 91 -8.58 0.66 7.11
CA ILE A 91 -7.83 0.14 5.97
C ILE A 91 -6.93 -1.04 6.39
N SER A 92 -7.38 -1.83 7.36
CA SER A 92 -6.65 -3.00 7.92
C SER A 92 -6.72 -4.26 7.05
N GLY A 93 -7.09 -4.13 5.77
CA GLY A 93 -7.17 -5.26 4.85
C GLY A 93 -5.79 -5.86 4.60
N PRO A 94 -5.61 -7.19 4.69
CA PRO A 94 -4.31 -7.79 4.45
C PRO A 94 -3.91 -7.67 2.98
N ALA A 95 -2.59 -7.60 2.75
CA ALA A 95 -1.99 -7.67 1.43
C ALA A 95 -1.10 -8.91 1.31
N PHE A 96 -1.15 -9.57 0.16
CA PHE A 96 -0.31 -10.71 -0.20
C PHE A 96 0.63 -10.28 -1.32
N ILE A 97 1.93 -10.42 -1.10
CA ILE A 97 2.95 -9.98 -2.04
C ILE A 97 3.59 -11.23 -2.64
N THR A 98 3.62 -11.30 -3.96
CA THR A 98 4.23 -12.40 -4.72
C THR A 98 5.24 -11.82 -5.70
N ALA A 99 6.50 -12.27 -5.61
CA ALA A 99 7.50 -11.99 -6.63
C ALA A 99 7.33 -12.98 -7.79
N ASN A 100 7.25 -12.48 -9.01
CA ASN A 100 7.06 -13.28 -10.20
C ASN A 100 8.40 -13.58 -10.88
N ALA A 101 8.47 -14.66 -11.66
CA ALA A 101 9.70 -15.09 -12.35
C ALA A 101 10.20 -14.08 -13.41
N ASP A 102 9.33 -13.23 -13.93
CA ASP A 102 9.65 -12.16 -14.87
C ASP A 102 10.20 -10.89 -14.19
N GLY A 103 10.37 -10.93 -12.87
CA GLY A 103 10.84 -9.81 -12.05
C GLY A 103 9.74 -8.83 -11.64
N SER A 104 8.49 -9.03 -12.07
CA SER A 104 7.35 -8.24 -11.59
C SER A 104 6.93 -8.67 -10.17
N THR A 105 6.13 -7.83 -9.52
CA THR A 105 5.54 -8.12 -8.21
C THR A 105 4.03 -8.00 -8.28
N THR A 106 3.32 -9.03 -7.84
CA THR A 106 1.87 -9.02 -7.67
C THR A 106 1.54 -8.73 -6.20
N VAL A 107 0.77 -7.67 -5.97
CA VAL A 107 0.17 -7.35 -4.67
C VAL A 107 -1.32 -7.63 -4.74
N THR A 108 -1.80 -8.57 -3.93
CA THR A 108 -3.23 -8.88 -3.80
C THR A 108 -3.72 -8.40 -2.45
N LEU A 109 -4.62 -7.43 -2.46
CA LEU A 109 -5.34 -6.94 -1.28
C LEU A 109 -6.58 -7.83 -1.10
N ALA A 110 -6.94 -8.17 0.14
CA ALA A 110 -8.08 -9.05 0.40
C ALA A 110 -9.09 -8.48 1.42
N GLY A 111 -9.06 -7.17 1.65
CA GLY A 111 -9.91 -6.54 2.65
C GLY A 111 -10.19 -5.08 2.31
N ARG A 112 -10.36 -4.25 3.35
CA ARG A 112 -10.47 -2.80 3.17
C ARG A 112 -9.08 -2.20 3.08
N SER A 113 -8.77 -1.60 1.94
CA SER A 113 -7.47 -0.98 1.68
C SER A 113 -7.64 0.24 0.79
N THR A 114 -6.81 1.26 1.00
CA THR A 114 -6.69 2.38 0.06
C THR A 114 -5.70 2.06 -1.05
N ILE A 115 -6.00 2.44 -2.29
CA ILE A 115 -5.13 2.29 -3.45
C ILE A 115 -5.02 3.64 -4.17
N PHE A 116 -3.81 4.16 -4.27
CA PHE A 116 -3.48 5.37 -5.01
C PHE A 116 -2.11 5.16 -5.65
N LEU A 117 -2.08 5.14 -6.98
CA LEU A 117 -0.88 4.81 -7.74
C LEU A 117 -0.42 6.04 -8.52
N PRO A 118 0.88 6.40 -8.53
CA PRO A 118 1.35 7.63 -9.17
C PRO A 118 1.04 7.74 -10.68
N ASP A 119 0.90 6.60 -11.34
CA ASP A 119 0.68 6.46 -12.79
C ASP A 119 -0.76 6.09 -13.15
N ARG A 120 -1.70 6.08 -12.18
CA ARG A 120 -3.12 5.79 -12.41
C ARG A 120 -4.02 6.86 -11.76
N PRO A 121 -5.13 7.24 -12.41
CA PRO A 121 -6.11 8.12 -11.78
C PRO A 121 -6.89 7.40 -10.67
N GLY A 122 -7.47 8.20 -9.77
CA GLY A 122 -8.40 7.75 -8.74
C GLY A 122 -7.72 7.45 -7.40
N PHE A 123 -8.51 7.56 -6.34
CA PHE A 123 -8.12 7.22 -4.99
C PHE A 123 -9.11 6.21 -4.42
N TRP A 124 -8.79 4.94 -4.51
CA TRP A 124 -9.77 3.88 -4.31
C TRP A 124 -9.78 3.39 -2.88
N LEU A 125 -10.99 3.19 -2.34
CA LEU A 125 -11.22 2.40 -1.14
C LEU A 125 -11.84 1.07 -1.55
N THR A 126 -11.16 -0.02 -1.26
CA THR A 126 -11.63 -1.36 -1.58
C THR A 126 -12.41 -1.97 -0.42
N SER A 127 -13.23 -2.98 -0.72
CA SER A 127 -13.79 -3.91 0.27
C SER A 127 -13.80 -5.31 -0.34
N GLY A 128 -12.66 -5.99 -0.27
CA GLY A 128 -12.47 -7.32 -0.85
C GLY A 128 -11.21 -7.42 -1.70
N ALA A 129 -11.21 -8.34 -2.67
CA ALA A 129 -10.03 -8.65 -3.46
C ALA A 129 -9.71 -7.56 -4.50
N ALA A 130 -8.51 -6.98 -4.45
CA ALA A 130 -7.95 -6.13 -5.49
C ALA A 130 -6.54 -6.59 -5.83
N THR A 131 -6.12 -6.45 -7.08
CA THR A 131 -4.79 -6.89 -7.52
C THR A 131 -4.06 -5.76 -8.22
N VAL A 132 -2.83 -5.49 -7.79
CA VAL A 132 -1.89 -4.58 -8.44
C VAL A 132 -0.70 -5.40 -8.93
N VAL A 133 -0.34 -5.26 -10.19
CA VAL A 133 0.92 -5.83 -10.72
C VAL A 133 1.87 -4.68 -11.00
N VAL A 134 3.02 -4.71 -10.35
CA VAL A 134 4.11 -3.75 -10.50
C VAL A 134 5.22 -4.41 -11.33
N GLY A 135 5.61 -3.79 -12.42
CA GLY A 135 6.66 -4.30 -13.30
C GLY A 135 8.05 -4.21 -12.65
N PRO A 136 9.08 -4.84 -13.25
CA PRO A 136 10.45 -4.80 -12.73
C PRO A 136 11.02 -3.39 -12.54
N ASN A 137 10.50 -2.42 -13.30
CA ASN A 137 10.93 -1.01 -13.25
C ASN A 137 10.11 -0.16 -12.25
N GLY A 138 9.21 -0.78 -11.47
CA GLY A 138 8.37 -0.09 -10.49
C GLY A 138 7.11 0.57 -11.05
N ASN A 139 6.83 0.44 -12.35
CA ASN A 139 5.61 0.96 -12.98
C ASN A 139 4.41 0.03 -12.76
N THR A 140 3.20 0.57 -12.71
CA THR A 140 1.98 -0.23 -12.59
C THR A 140 1.64 -0.86 -13.94
N VAL A 141 1.85 -2.18 -14.04
CA VAL A 141 1.47 -2.98 -15.22
C VAL A 141 -0.06 -3.11 -15.28
N SER A 142 -0.69 -3.51 -14.17
CA SER A 142 -2.14 -3.66 -14.10
C SER A 142 -2.70 -3.32 -12.73
N LEU A 143 -3.97 -2.93 -12.73
CA LEU A 143 -4.80 -2.72 -11.55
C LEU A 143 -6.16 -3.38 -11.82
N SER A 144 -6.56 -4.30 -10.96
CA SER A 144 -7.88 -4.91 -10.95
C SER A 144 -8.56 -4.55 -9.62
N LEU A 145 -9.71 -3.90 -9.71
CA LEU A 145 -10.50 -3.48 -8.56
C LEU A 145 -11.74 -4.37 -8.42
N PRO A 146 -12.21 -4.65 -7.20
CA PRO A 146 -13.48 -5.32 -7.00
C PRO A 146 -14.64 -4.39 -7.37
N ASN A 147 -15.80 -4.95 -7.68
CA ASN A 147 -17.03 -4.15 -7.92
C ASN A 147 -17.45 -3.30 -6.71
N SER A 148 -16.97 -3.65 -5.51
CA SER A 148 -17.19 -2.91 -4.26
C SER A 148 -16.21 -1.75 -4.05
N ALA A 149 -15.28 -1.52 -4.98
CA ALA A 149 -14.33 -0.41 -4.87
C ALA A 149 -15.06 0.93 -5.08
N GLU A 150 -14.79 1.88 -4.19
CA GLU A 150 -15.31 3.24 -4.23
C GLU A 150 -14.17 4.21 -4.53
N ASP A 151 -14.38 5.14 -5.46
CA ASP A 151 -13.45 6.26 -5.64
C ASP A 151 -13.72 7.33 -4.57
N LEU A 152 -12.73 7.58 -3.71
CA LEU A 152 -12.81 8.56 -2.64
C LEU A 152 -12.71 10.00 -3.14
N CYS A 153 -12.18 10.24 -4.35
CA CYS A 153 -12.10 11.61 -4.87
C CYS A 153 -13.48 12.30 -4.96
N PRO A 154 -14.53 11.74 -5.59
CA PRO A 154 -15.85 12.36 -5.57
C PRO A 154 -16.49 12.40 -4.17
N VAL A 155 -16.23 11.41 -3.31
CA VAL A 155 -16.73 11.40 -1.92
C VAL A 155 -16.19 12.60 -1.15
N LEU A 156 -14.87 12.81 -1.21
CA LEU A 156 -14.18 13.91 -0.53
C LEU A 156 -14.51 15.29 -1.12
N ALA A 157 -14.85 15.35 -2.42
CA ALA A 157 -15.27 16.59 -3.07
C ALA A 157 -16.65 17.06 -2.58
N ALA A 158 -17.51 16.13 -2.14
CA ALA A 158 -18.87 16.41 -1.70
C ALA A 158 -18.99 16.77 -0.21
N LEU A 159 -17.90 16.71 0.57
CA LEU A 159 -17.92 16.96 2.01
C LEU A 159 -18.09 18.44 2.37
#